data_AF-A0A812M2Q6-F1
#
_entry.id   AF-A0A812M2Q6-F1
#
_cell.length_a   1.000
_cell.length_b   1.000
_cell.length_c   1.000
_cell.angle_alpha   90.00
_cell.angle_beta   90.00
_cell.angle_gamma   90.00
#
_symmetry.space_group_name_H-M   'P 1'
#
loop_
_entity.id
_entity.type
_entity.pdbx_description
1 polymer ?
#
loop_
_entity_poly.entity_id
_entity_poly.type
_entity_poly.pdbx_seq_one_letter_code
_entity_poly.pdbx_strand_id
1 'polypeptide(L)'
;MEPSQEEPKASVRRGVIVMLGLTASALLGLGSRLAATESLLWAPEAPEVEGRRLRANAASEEDPVWGCGLLGKIPGISESGASKDTQKFIDALKKSSSFNKVMFWNWNLAPEEPLTEDFIFMPEVWGSGVVNEEWVRQADTTNFLDSHGKQSPATMANLMMGMNEPDIQGSCMGNMFGRCVKPCDDAAVHGNDCPKAELDVNLPPASANSRGMCNCWESAYATGVGFWPVGGCSALQPLPELWEQEPGCINTVMTNWKKTAAIAVNKGYKYLSTPLLAVYVSYAEKFIEYACDCHDGVCGCTDASCGCPVYVGLHFYAFDCRPVSTSAYYNFQARVQDIAQLMEKYPFIKGAIVNEVGMLNCAGPTEDDPICVPDSGQFPAKDDPHFSCPQNEELPNGLASFVTRILEIALSVKTSDGRPVVKSFAWFNQDREGGTYNLRLFDDDGKVNEAGEAYMKVCKKWKQLAA
;
A
#
# COMPACT_ATOMS: atom_id res chain seq x y z
N MET A 1 11.56 -63.12 38.81
CA MET A 1 12.63 -62.87 37.83
C MET A 1 13.19 -61.49 38.14
N GLU A 2 14.49 -61.47 38.40
CA GLU A 2 15.35 -60.37 38.87
C GLU A 2 15.44 -59.16 37.89
N PRO A 3 16.03 -58.01 38.31
CA PRO A 3 15.35 -56.70 38.23
C PRO A 3 16.22 -55.58 37.59
N SER A 4 15.81 -54.31 37.83
CA SER A 4 16.67 -53.11 38.00
C SER A 4 16.97 -52.28 36.72
N GLN A 5 17.09 -50.94 36.68
CA GLN A 5 17.29 -49.87 37.68
C GLN A 5 16.72 -48.50 37.25
N GLU A 6 16.48 -47.64 38.25
CA GLU A 6 16.25 -46.19 38.21
C GLU A 6 17.51 -45.35 37.89
N GLU A 7 17.29 -44.19 37.22
CA GLU A 7 17.89 -42.82 37.35
C GLU A 7 19.44 -42.61 37.44
N PRO A 8 20.08 -41.40 37.24
CA PRO A 8 19.55 -40.01 37.31
C PRO A 8 20.16 -38.93 36.34
N LYS A 9 19.74 -37.68 36.60
CA LYS A 9 20.02 -36.32 36.06
C LYS A 9 21.50 -35.83 36.01
N ALA A 10 21.78 -34.85 35.11
CA ALA A 10 22.58 -33.61 35.29
C ALA A 10 22.50 -32.78 33.96
N SER A 11 22.18 -31.48 33.84
CA SER A 11 22.59 -30.20 34.46
C SER A 11 24.06 -29.81 34.29
N VAL A 12 24.28 -28.59 33.75
CA VAL A 12 25.39 -27.60 33.90
C VAL A 12 25.76 -27.02 32.51
N ARG A 13 25.41 -25.77 32.14
CA ARG A 13 25.95 -24.42 32.46
C ARG A 13 27.40 -24.12 32.03
N ARG A 14 27.50 -23.06 31.20
CA ARG A 14 28.48 -21.93 31.14
C ARG A 14 29.82 -22.07 30.39
N GLY A 15 30.13 -20.99 29.66
CA GLY A 15 31.48 -20.45 29.39
C GLY A 15 31.66 -19.99 27.93
N VAL A 16 31.24 -18.78 27.53
CA VAL A 16 32.07 -17.55 27.42
C VAL A 16 33.59 -17.81 27.41
N ILE A 17 34.24 -17.52 26.28
CA ILE A 17 35.64 -17.10 26.23
C ILE A 17 35.75 -15.85 25.34
N VAL A 18 36.19 -14.78 25.99
CA VAL A 18 36.79 -13.55 25.44
C VAL A 18 38.31 -13.71 25.58
N MET A 19 39.10 -13.27 24.60
CA MET A 19 40.45 -12.68 24.76
C MET A 19 40.83 -12.02 23.42
N LEU A 20 40.92 -10.69 23.27
CA LEU A 20 41.93 -9.72 23.72
C LEU A 20 43.39 -10.04 23.32
N GLY A 21 43.84 -9.42 22.21
CA GLY A 21 44.87 -8.36 22.23
C GLY A 21 46.37 -8.72 22.21
N LEU A 22 47.13 -7.82 21.56
CA LEU A 22 48.61 -7.60 21.52
C LEU A 22 49.34 -8.37 20.40
N THR A 23 50.27 -7.82 19.60
CA THR A 23 51.07 -6.57 19.66
C THR A 23 51.74 -6.30 18.30
N ALA A 24 52.13 -5.04 18.09
CA ALA A 24 52.85 -4.51 16.93
C ALA A 24 54.29 -5.06 16.74
N SER A 25 54.78 -4.99 15.50
CA SER A 25 56.20 -4.76 15.19
C SER A 25 56.33 -4.09 13.82
N ALA A 26 56.86 -2.88 13.83
CA ALA A 26 57.38 -2.17 12.66
C ALA A 26 58.89 -2.42 12.55
N LEU A 27 59.47 -2.34 11.33
CA LEU A 27 60.69 -1.59 10.99
C LEU A 27 61.28 -2.01 9.61
N LEU A 28 61.44 -0.98 8.75
CA LEU A 28 62.56 -0.71 7.79
C LEU A 28 62.76 -1.66 6.57
N GLY A 29 63.10 -1.21 5.37
CA GLY A 29 63.56 0.09 4.83
C GLY A 29 63.47 0.10 3.29
N LEU A 30 63.32 1.28 2.65
CA LEU A 30 64.37 2.09 2.02
C LEU A 30 64.72 1.70 0.55
N GLY A 31 64.45 2.66 -0.36
CA GLY A 31 65.09 2.81 -1.68
C GLY A 31 64.41 2.03 -2.81
N SER A 32 64.13 2.55 -4.00
CA SER A 32 64.80 3.65 -4.72
C SER A 32 63.90 4.16 -5.85
N ARG A 33 63.99 5.48 -6.09
CA ARG A 33 63.50 6.17 -7.29
C ARG A 33 64.31 5.71 -8.52
N LEU A 34 63.63 5.51 -9.65
CA LEU A 34 64.19 5.69 -10.98
C LEU A 34 63.09 6.30 -11.86
N ALA A 35 63.48 7.35 -12.59
CA ALA A 35 62.64 8.22 -13.40
C ALA A 35 62.88 7.97 -14.89
N ALA A 36 61.95 8.50 -15.70
CA ALA A 36 61.96 8.66 -17.17
C ALA A 36 61.64 7.37 -17.95
N THR A 37 60.77 7.37 -18.97
CA THR A 37 60.64 8.36 -20.06
C THR A 37 59.22 8.43 -20.64
N GLU A 38 58.94 9.61 -21.21
CA GLU A 38 57.77 10.04 -21.96
C GLU A 38 57.43 9.17 -23.18
N SER A 39 56.13 9.03 -23.44
CA SER A 39 55.59 9.03 -24.80
C SER A 39 54.13 9.51 -24.76
N LEU A 40 53.96 10.79 -25.04
CA LEU A 40 52.70 11.42 -25.46
C LEU A 40 52.23 10.80 -26.78
N LEU A 41 51.02 10.26 -26.80
CA LEU A 41 50.21 10.15 -28.02
C LEU A 41 48.75 10.49 -27.66
N TRP A 42 48.42 11.76 -27.94
CA TRP A 42 47.14 12.35 -28.31
C TRP A 42 45.90 11.42 -28.28
N ALA A 43 45.02 11.63 -27.30
CA ALA A 43 43.60 11.30 -27.41
C ALA A 43 42.81 12.61 -27.14
N PRO A 44 41.80 12.95 -27.96
CA PRO A 44 41.06 14.19 -27.78
C PRO A 44 40.25 14.16 -26.48
N GLU A 45 40.37 15.23 -25.71
CA GLU A 45 39.65 15.49 -24.46
C GLU A 45 38.14 15.38 -24.70
N ALA A 46 37.51 14.40 -24.04
CA ALA A 46 36.07 14.46 -23.78
C ALA A 46 35.85 15.54 -22.71
N PRO A 47 34.86 16.44 -22.85
CA PRO A 47 34.65 17.48 -21.86
C PRO A 47 34.31 16.83 -20.52
N GLU A 48 35.08 17.19 -19.49
CA GLU A 48 34.72 16.96 -18.09
C GLU A 48 33.31 17.53 -17.87
N VAL A 49 32.32 16.64 -17.81
CA VAL A 49 31.04 16.99 -17.21
C VAL A 49 31.33 17.11 -15.72
N GLU A 50 31.58 18.34 -15.31
CA GLU A 50 31.67 18.78 -13.93
C GLU A 50 30.49 18.16 -13.17
N GLY A 51 30.81 17.13 -12.38
CA GLY A 51 29.86 16.41 -11.55
C GLY A 51 29.32 17.36 -10.49
N ARG A 52 28.27 18.13 -10.84
CA ARG A 52 27.37 18.72 -9.87
C ARG A 52 26.80 17.58 -9.07
N ARG A 53 27.38 17.34 -7.89
CA ARG A 53 26.65 16.79 -6.75
C ARG A 53 25.40 17.64 -6.57
N LEU A 54 24.29 17.21 -7.14
CA LEU A 54 22.97 17.67 -6.75
C LEU A 54 22.75 17.17 -5.33
N ARG A 55 23.28 17.90 -4.34
CA ARG A 55 22.59 17.96 -3.05
C ARG A 55 21.25 18.60 -3.38
N ALA A 56 20.21 17.80 -3.44
CA ALA A 56 18.85 18.29 -3.53
C ALA A 56 18.69 19.39 -2.47
N ASN A 57 18.48 20.62 -2.91
CA ASN A 57 17.95 21.68 -2.06
C ASN A 57 16.49 21.30 -1.76
N ALA A 58 16.30 20.33 -0.87
CA ALA A 58 15.01 19.94 -0.33
C ALA A 58 14.64 20.90 0.81
N ALA A 59 14.37 22.16 0.47
CA ALA A 59 13.75 23.13 1.37
C ALA A 59 13.15 24.29 0.56
N SER A 60 11.81 24.31 0.39
CA SER A 60 10.94 25.49 0.61
C SER A 60 9.52 25.42 0.00
N GLU A 61 9.00 24.28 -0.44
CA GLU A 61 7.54 24.09 -0.53
C GLU A 61 7.15 23.07 0.54
N GLU A 62 6.23 23.43 1.45
CA GLU A 62 5.67 22.45 2.37
C GLU A 62 5.03 21.33 1.55
N ASP A 63 5.46 20.08 1.76
CA ASP A 63 4.88 18.92 1.08
C ASP A 63 3.36 18.92 1.31
N PRO A 64 2.54 18.65 0.29
CA PRO A 64 1.10 18.69 0.47
C PRO A 64 0.65 17.69 1.54
N VAL A 65 -0.46 18.00 2.21
CA VAL A 65 -1.17 17.07 3.08
C VAL A 65 -2.55 16.91 2.48
N TRP A 66 -2.84 15.74 1.91
CA TRP A 66 -4.13 15.42 1.32
C TRP A 66 -5.19 15.26 2.41
N GLY A 67 -4.78 14.78 3.59
CA GLY A 67 -5.62 14.64 4.76
C GLY A 67 -6.50 13.40 4.73
N CYS A 68 -7.60 13.46 5.48
CA CYS A 68 -8.63 12.44 5.50
C CYS A 68 -9.39 12.39 4.18
N GLY A 69 -9.65 11.18 3.71
CA GLY A 69 -10.39 10.91 2.48
C GLY A 69 -11.36 9.75 2.60
N LEU A 70 -11.96 9.38 1.48
CA LEU A 70 -13.00 8.34 1.42
C LEU A 70 -12.86 7.54 0.13
N LEU A 71 -13.27 6.28 0.20
CA LEU A 71 -13.74 5.50 -0.94
C LEU A 71 -15.17 5.03 -0.64
N GLY A 72 -16.02 5.05 -1.66
CA GLY A 72 -17.37 4.48 -1.59
C GLY A 72 -18.47 5.51 -1.47
N LYS A 73 -19.72 5.03 -1.48
CA LYS A 73 -20.90 5.89 -1.61
C LYS A 73 -21.05 6.86 -0.43
N ILE A 74 -21.24 8.15 -0.73
CA ILE A 74 -21.49 9.18 0.29
C ILE A 74 -22.98 9.60 0.23
N PRO A 75 -23.80 9.21 1.22
CA PRO A 75 -25.22 9.58 1.24
C PRO A 75 -25.41 11.09 1.18
N GLY A 76 -26.43 11.53 0.45
CA GLY A 76 -26.80 12.94 0.35
C GLY A 76 -25.91 13.79 -0.57
N ILE A 77 -24.98 13.20 -1.33
CA ILE A 77 -24.33 13.90 -2.46
C ILE A 77 -25.11 13.66 -3.75
N SER A 78 -25.26 14.72 -4.54
CA SER A 78 -25.81 14.67 -5.90
C SER A 78 -25.18 15.76 -6.76
N GLU A 79 -25.58 15.82 -8.04
CA GLU A 79 -25.20 16.91 -8.96
C GLU A 79 -25.61 18.31 -8.45
N SER A 80 -26.61 18.40 -7.56
CA SER A 80 -27.05 19.67 -6.95
C SER A 80 -26.29 20.08 -5.69
N GLY A 81 -25.31 19.28 -5.27
CA GLY A 81 -24.52 19.49 -4.06
C GLY A 81 -24.79 18.44 -2.98
N ALA A 82 -24.30 18.74 -1.78
CA ALA A 82 -24.42 17.87 -0.61
C ALA A 82 -25.59 18.31 0.30
N SER A 83 -26.25 17.34 0.93
CA SER A 83 -27.21 17.57 2.01
C SER A 83 -26.53 18.28 3.20
N LYS A 84 -27.30 18.89 4.09
CA LYS A 84 -26.74 19.62 5.25
C LYS A 84 -25.87 18.73 6.15
N ASP A 85 -26.32 17.51 6.42
CA ASP A 85 -25.59 16.59 7.31
C ASP A 85 -24.33 16.06 6.62
N THR A 86 -24.43 15.75 5.32
CA THR A 86 -23.29 15.39 4.47
C THR A 86 -22.27 16.52 4.38
N GLN A 87 -22.72 17.77 4.22
CA GLN A 87 -21.83 18.93 4.17
C GLN A 87 -21.09 19.13 5.49
N LYS A 88 -21.78 18.95 6.63
CA LYS A 88 -21.13 19.00 7.96
C LYS A 88 -20.03 17.95 8.09
N PHE A 89 -20.24 16.75 7.54
CA PHE A 89 -19.23 15.70 7.48
C PHE A 89 -18.04 16.13 6.59
N ILE A 90 -18.31 16.57 5.37
CA ILE A 90 -17.30 17.07 4.42
C ILE A 90 -16.45 18.19 5.05
N ASP A 91 -17.10 19.20 5.66
CA ASP A 91 -16.44 20.34 6.29
C ASP A 91 -15.53 19.94 7.47
N ALA A 92 -15.81 18.82 8.14
CA ALA A 92 -14.94 18.28 9.16
C ALA A 92 -13.65 17.70 8.56
N LEU A 93 -13.77 16.95 7.46
CA LEU A 93 -12.64 16.30 6.79
C LEU A 93 -11.74 17.32 6.07
N LYS A 94 -12.31 18.33 5.40
CA LYS A 94 -11.55 19.38 4.68
C LYS A 94 -10.46 20.04 5.53
N LYS A 95 -10.70 20.15 6.84
CA LYS A 95 -9.77 20.77 7.80
C LYS A 95 -8.46 20.00 7.96
N SER A 96 -8.43 18.72 7.61
CA SER A 96 -7.23 17.89 7.64
C SER A 96 -6.31 18.10 6.44
N SER A 97 -6.80 18.75 5.38
CA SER A 97 -6.10 18.91 4.11
C SER A 97 -5.45 20.29 3.96
N SER A 98 -4.31 20.37 3.28
CA SER A 98 -3.71 21.62 2.82
C SER A 98 -4.51 22.27 1.68
N PHE A 99 -5.31 21.49 0.96
CA PHE A 99 -6.13 21.95 -0.16
C PHE A 99 -7.50 22.50 0.27
N ASN A 100 -7.84 22.37 1.56
CA ASN A 100 -9.20 22.61 2.07
C ASN A 100 -10.25 21.81 1.26
N LYS A 101 -9.92 20.57 0.90
CA LYS A 101 -10.75 19.62 0.15
C LYS A 101 -10.71 18.25 0.83
N VAL A 102 -11.70 17.40 0.55
CA VAL A 102 -11.71 15.99 0.97
C VAL A 102 -11.11 15.16 -0.16
N MET A 103 -10.14 14.30 0.16
CA MET A 103 -9.63 13.35 -0.80
C MET A 103 -10.68 12.28 -1.08
N PHE A 104 -10.95 11.99 -2.35
CA PHE A 104 -11.77 10.86 -2.76
C PHE A 104 -11.01 10.05 -3.79
N TRP A 105 -11.16 8.73 -3.73
CA TRP A 105 -10.68 7.85 -4.76
C TRP A 105 -11.64 6.68 -4.93
N ASN A 106 -11.48 5.99 -6.03
CA ASN A 106 -12.05 4.67 -6.30
C ASN A 106 -11.03 3.93 -7.17
N TRP A 107 -11.35 2.69 -7.51
CA TRP A 107 -10.51 1.81 -8.33
C TRP A 107 -10.42 2.19 -9.82
N ASN A 108 -10.42 3.50 -10.13
CA ASN A 108 -10.53 4.00 -11.49
C ASN A 108 -9.77 5.32 -11.68
N LEU A 109 -9.58 5.71 -12.95
CA LEU A 109 -8.91 6.96 -13.35
C LEU A 109 -9.83 8.19 -13.27
N ALA A 110 -11.12 7.97 -12.99
CA ALA A 110 -12.15 8.98 -12.80
C ALA A 110 -13.19 8.48 -11.78
N PRO A 111 -13.86 9.38 -11.04
CA PRO A 111 -14.86 9.01 -10.06
C PRO A 111 -16.05 8.35 -10.76
N GLU A 112 -16.62 7.35 -10.10
CA GLU A 112 -17.91 6.74 -10.46
C GLU A 112 -19.06 7.37 -9.66
N GLU A 113 -18.73 7.93 -8.50
CA GLU A 113 -19.68 8.63 -7.63
C GLU A 113 -19.77 10.12 -8.00
N PRO A 114 -20.95 10.76 -7.84
CA PRO A 114 -21.05 12.20 -7.95
C PRO A 114 -20.22 12.86 -6.83
N LEU A 115 -19.35 13.80 -7.20
CA LEU A 115 -18.53 14.58 -6.28
C LEU A 115 -18.84 16.07 -6.41
N THR A 116 -18.75 16.81 -5.30
CA THR A 116 -18.89 18.28 -5.29
C THR A 116 -17.52 18.95 -5.43
N GLU A 117 -17.51 20.28 -5.54
CA GLU A 117 -16.30 21.11 -5.55
C GLU A 117 -15.45 21.01 -4.29
N ASP A 118 -15.98 20.43 -3.21
CA ASP A 118 -15.26 20.18 -1.97
C ASP A 118 -14.29 19.00 -2.04
N PHE A 119 -14.31 18.24 -3.14
CA PHE A 119 -13.48 17.06 -3.30
C PHE A 119 -12.27 17.30 -4.19
N ILE A 120 -11.20 16.56 -3.88
CA ILE A 120 -10.08 16.31 -4.77
C ILE A 120 -10.08 14.81 -5.11
N PHE A 121 -10.25 14.47 -6.38
CA PHE A 121 -10.26 13.09 -6.84
C PHE A 121 -8.83 12.63 -7.14
N MET A 122 -8.40 11.54 -6.51
CA MET A 122 -7.09 10.94 -6.69
C MET A 122 -7.21 9.70 -7.58
N PRO A 123 -6.76 9.75 -8.84
CA PRO A 123 -6.93 8.65 -9.78
C PRO A 123 -5.99 7.50 -9.47
N GLU A 124 -6.49 6.29 -9.71
CA GLU A 124 -5.78 5.05 -9.46
C GLU A 124 -5.63 4.21 -10.72
N VAL A 125 -4.45 3.62 -10.87
CA VAL A 125 -4.15 2.72 -11.97
C VAL A 125 -4.62 1.32 -11.58
N TRP A 126 -5.67 0.79 -12.20
CA TRP A 126 -6.24 -0.51 -11.80
C TRP A 126 -5.28 -1.70 -11.90
N GLY A 127 -4.30 -1.71 -12.81
CA GLY A 127 -3.45 -2.89 -13.00
C GLY A 127 -2.08 -2.60 -13.62
N SER A 128 -1.31 -3.64 -13.92
CA SER A 128 0.08 -3.54 -14.39
C SER A 128 0.26 -3.17 -15.88
N GLY A 129 -0.85 -2.88 -16.55
CA GLY A 129 -0.87 -2.40 -17.93
C GLY A 129 -0.55 -0.90 -18.05
N VAL A 130 -0.34 -0.46 -19.29
CA VAL A 130 -0.26 0.96 -19.60
C VAL A 130 -1.66 1.56 -19.57
N VAL A 131 -1.85 2.68 -18.88
CA VAL A 131 -3.13 3.39 -18.90
C VAL A 131 -3.42 3.96 -20.30
N ASN A 132 -4.69 4.04 -20.67
CA ASN A 132 -5.09 4.74 -21.87
C ASN A 132 -5.05 6.26 -21.61
N GLU A 133 -4.28 7.00 -22.41
CA GLU A 133 -4.13 8.45 -22.31
C GLU A 133 -5.46 9.22 -22.42
N GLU A 134 -6.42 8.70 -23.16
CA GLU A 134 -7.76 9.31 -23.31
C GLU A 134 -8.57 9.24 -22.01
N TRP A 135 -8.27 8.26 -21.14
CA TRP A 135 -8.97 8.06 -19.88
C TRP A 135 -8.35 8.87 -18.74
N VAL A 136 -7.07 9.25 -18.87
CA VAL A 136 -6.39 10.10 -17.89
C VAL A 136 -6.83 11.56 -18.06
N ARG A 137 -7.40 12.13 -17.00
CA ARG A 137 -7.82 13.54 -16.93
C ARG A 137 -6.62 14.45 -16.67
N GLN A 138 -6.77 15.73 -17.00
CA GLN A 138 -5.74 16.72 -16.71
C GLN A 138 -5.67 16.95 -15.18
N ALA A 139 -4.48 16.84 -14.60
CA ALA A 139 -4.24 17.17 -13.20
C ALA A 139 -4.52 18.64 -12.88
N ASP A 140 -4.85 18.94 -11.62
CA ASP A 140 -5.13 20.29 -11.10
C ASP A 140 -6.27 21.03 -11.86
N THR A 141 -7.16 20.29 -12.53
CA THR A 141 -8.34 20.85 -13.21
C THR A 141 -9.64 20.52 -12.48
N THR A 142 -10.63 21.41 -12.62
CA THR A 142 -12.01 21.18 -12.19
C THR A 142 -12.92 20.92 -13.40
N ASN A 143 -14.14 20.44 -13.17
CA ASN A 143 -15.13 20.20 -14.23
C ASN A 143 -14.67 19.17 -15.27
N PHE A 144 -13.86 18.20 -14.85
CA PHE A 144 -13.46 17.07 -15.69
C PHE A 144 -14.62 16.06 -15.83
N LEU A 145 -14.53 15.19 -16.84
CA LEU A 145 -15.54 14.15 -17.03
C LEU A 145 -15.33 12.97 -16.06
N ASP A 146 -16.38 12.57 -15.36
CA ASP A 146 -16.41 11.34 -14.56
C ASP A 146 -16.38 10.08 -15.44
N SER A 147 -16.46 8.89 -14.83
CA SER A 147 -16.47 7.61 -15.54
C SER A 147 -17.73 7.37 -16.38
N HIS A 148 -18.78 8.18 -16.18
CA HIS A 148 -20.03 8.15 -16.93
C HIS A 148 -20.13 9.25 -17.99
N GLY A 149 -19.08 10.05 -18.18
CA GLY A 149 -19.05 11.16 -19.13
C GLY A 149 -19.80 12.41 -18.67
N LYS A 150 -20.14 12.53 -17.38
CA LYS A 150 -20.74 13.73 -16.80
C LYS A 150 -19.67 14.65 -16.21
N GLN A 151 -19.96 15.95 -16.13
CA GLN A 151 -19.03 16.88 -15.49
C GLN A 151 -19.02 16.71 -13.98
N SER A 152 -17.83 16.55 -13.41
CA SER A 152 -17.59 16.54 -11.97
C SER A 152 -17.03 17.89 -11.50
N PRO A 153 -17.72 18.61 -10.60
CA PRO A 153 -17.20 19.84 -9.98
C PRO A 153 -15.92 19.67 -9.15
N ALA A 154 -15.56 18.42 -8.80
CA ALA A 154 -14.35 18.12 -8.04
C ALA A 154 -13.07 18.57 -8.76
N THR A 155 -11.97 18.60 -8.03
CA THR A 155 -10.63 18.88 -8.57
C THR A 155 -9.89 17.57 -8.84
N MET A 156 -9.28 17.40 -10.00
CA MET A 156 -8.39 16.27 -10.25
C MET A 156 -7.08 16.49 -9.49
N ALA A 157 -6.63 15.51 -8.71
CA ALA A 157 -5.36 15.60 -7.99
C ALA A 157 -4.18 15.70 -8.96
N ASN A 158 -3.07 16.26 -8.50
CA ASN A 158 -1.76 16.19 -9.16
C ASN A 158 -0.89 15.03 -8.67
N LEU A 159 -1.49 14.11 -7.91
CA LEU A 159 -0.94 12.81 -7.57
C LEU A 159 -1.71 11.75 -8.35
N MET A 160 -1.01 10.91 -9.11
CA MET A 160 -1.57 9.68 -9.67
C MET A 160 -1.10 8.50 -8.82
N MET A 161 -2.05 7.70 -8.35
CA MET A 161 -1.72 6.50 -7.58
C MET A 161 -1.17 5.42 -8.49
N GLY A 162 -0.25 4.63 -7.95
CA GLY A 162 0.32 3.47 -8.63
C GLY A 162 -0.72 2.38 -8.90
N MET A 163 -0.20 1.25 -9.36
CA MET A 163 -1.00 0.06 -9.64
C MET A 163 -1.73 -0.37 -8.38
N ASN A 164 -3.06 -0.48 -8.44
CA ASN A 164 -3.88 -1.08 -7.40
C ASN A 164 -3.37 -2.48 -7.11
N GLU A 165 -3.53 -2.96 -5.89
CA GLU A 165 -3.26 -4.33 -5.48
C GLU A 165 -4.58 -4.93 -5.02
N PRO A 166 -4.87 -6.22 -5.29
CA PRO A 166 -6.02 -6.86 -4.65
C PRO A 166 -5.84 -6.89 -3.11
N ASP A 167 -6.84 -6.45 -2.34
CA ASP A 167 -6.62 -5.84 -1.00
C ASP A 167 -6.43 -6.81 0.18
N ILE A 168 -6.58 -8.11 -0.02
CA ILE A 168 -6.70 -9.13 1.04
C ILE A 168 -5.64 -10.18 0.83
N GLN A 169 -4.93 -10.70 1.82
CA GLN A 169 -3.93 -11.73 1.50
C GLN A 169 -4.58 -13.08 1.17
N GLY A 170 -4.14 -13.69 0.07
CA GLY A 170 -4.26 -15.12 -0.21
C GLY A 170 -5.47 -15.55 -1.04
N SER A 171 -6.65 -14.93 -0.89
CA SER A 171 -7.87 -15.22 -1.68
C SER A 171 -7.65 -15.04 -3.19
N CYS A 172 -8.59 -15.52 -4.02
CA CYS A 172 -8.53 -15.38 -5.47
C CYS A 172 -9.67 -14.51 -5.97
N MET A 173 -9.34 -13.37 -6.57
CA MET A 173 -10.35 -12.45 -7.12
C MET A 173 -11.24 -13.14 -8.14
N GLY A 174 -12.48 -12.67 -8.26
CA GLY A 174 -13.46 -13.18 -9.20
C GLY A 174 -14.34 -14.29 -8.64
N ASN A 175 -14.70 -15.26 -9.47
CA ASN A 175 -15.74 -16.25 -9.16
C ASN A 175 -15.36 -17.30 -8.10
N MET A 176 -14.13 -17.30 -7.58
CA MET A 176 -13.68 -18.19 -6.50
C MET A 176 -13.24 -17.44 -5.22
N PHE A 177 -13.60 -16.17 -5.09
CA PHE A 177 -13.23 -15.37 -3.93
C PHE A 177 -13.72 -16.01 -2.61
N GLY A 178 -12.80 -16.16 -1.66
CA GLY A 178 -13.04 -16.79 -0.36
C GLY A 178 -13.22 -18.32 -0.39
N ARG A 179 -13.08 -18.97 -1.56
CA ARG A 179 -13.23 -20.43 -1.73
C ARG A 179 -11.90 -21.13 -1.97
N CYS A 180 -10.98 -20.43 -2.59
CA CYS A 180 -9.58 -20.85 -2.61
C CYS A 180 -8.97 -20.57 -1.26
N VAL A 181 -8.35 -21.56 -0.63
CA VAL A 181 -7.61 -21.43 0.65
C VAL A 181 -6.09 -21.59 0.46
N LYS A 182 -5.60 -21.90 -0.75
CA LYS A 182 -4.18 -21.85 -1.14
C LYS A 182 -3.95 -22.11 -2.65
N PRO A 183 -2.77 -21.78 -3.21
CA PRO A 183 -2.38 -22.20 -4.57
C PRO A 183 -2.36 -23.71 -4.76
N CYS A 184 -2.53 -24.19 -5.99
CA CYS A 184 -2.28 -25.59 -6.33
C CYS A 184 -0.81 -25.95 -6.23
N ASP A 185 -0.54 -27.14 -5.69
CA ASP A 185 0.77 -27.78 -5.78
C ASP A 185 0.97 -28.46 -7.15
N ASP A 186 2.22 -28.82 -7.45
CA ASP A 186 2.58 -29.52 -8.69
C ASP A 186 1.76 -30.80 -8.92
N ALA A 187 1.36 -31.48 -7.83
CA ALA A 187 0.52 -32.67 -7.91
C ALA A 187 -0.90 -32.35 -8.41
N ALA A 188 -1.54 -31.30 -7.91
CA ALA A 188 -2.83 -30.81 -8.40
C ALA A 188 -2.73 -30.36 -9.86
N VAL A 189 -1.68 -29.63 -10.22
CA VAL A 189 -1.47 -29.15 -11.60
C VAL A 189 -1.30 -30.33 -12.56
N HIS A 190 -0.39 -31.26 -12.27
CA HIS A 190 -0.18 -32.46 -13.11
C HIS A 190 -1.39 -33.40 -13.15
N GLY A 191 -2.16 -33.44 -12.06
CA GLY A 191 -3.39 -34.23 -11.95
C GLY A 191 -4.61 -33.59 -12.62
N ASN A 192 -4.48 -32.38 -13.19
CA ASN A 192 -5.60 -31.58 -13.69
C ASN A 192 -6.71 -31.36 -12.62
N ASP A 193 -6.32 -31.32 -11.35
CA ASP A 193 -7.16 -31.02 -10.17
C ASP A 193 -6.83 -29.61 -9.63
N CYS A 194 -6.62 -28.68 -10.56
CA CYS A 194 -6.31 -27.30 -10.26
C CYS A 194 -7.35 -26.38 -10.89
N PRO A 195 -8.54 -26.24 -10.27
CA PRO A 195 -9.63 -25.45 -10.82
C PRO A 195 -9.19 -24.00 -10.91
N LYS A 196 -9.53 -23.35 -12.02
CA LYS A 196 -9.10 -22.01 -12.36
C LYS A 196 -10.14 -20.98 -11.93
N ALA A 197 -9.69 -19.98 -11.17
CA ALA A 197 -10.48 -18.81 -10.85
C ALA A 197 -10.52 -17.86 -12.07
N GLU A 198 -11.67 -17.23 -12.28
CA GLU A 198 -11.94 -16.35 -13.41
C GLU A 198 -12.51 -15.02 -12.92
N LEU A 199 -12.10 -13.92 -13.54
CA LEU A 199 -12.54 -12.56 -13.16
C LEU A 199 -13.83 -12.12 -13.81
N ASP A 200 -14.29 -12.87 -14.81
CA ASP A 200 -15.52 -12.55 -15.50
C ASP A 200 -16.68 -12.62 -14.50
N VAL A 201 -17.19 -11.44 -14.15
CA VAL A 201 -18.29 -11.24 -13.20
C VAL A 201 -19.59 -11.89 -13.67
N ASN A 202 -19.69 -12.30 -14.93
CA ASN A 202 -20.84 -13.01 -15.47
C ASN A 202 -20.77 -14.52 -15.22
N LEU A 203 -19.62 -15.05 -14.80
CA LEU A 203 -19.49 -16.47 -14.47
C LEU A 203 -20.10 -16.77 -13.10
N PRO A 204 -20.76 -17.93 -12.94
CA PRO A 204 -21.26 -18.34 -11.65
C PRO A 204 -20.09 -18.60 -10.68
N PRO A 205 -20.31 -18.47 -9.37
CA PRO A 205 -19.31 -18.82 -8.36
C PRO A 205 -18.81 -20.25 -8.55
N ALA A 206 -17.50 -20.43 -8.67
CA ALA A 206 -16.84 -21.73 -8.84
C ALA A 206 -16.20 -22.20 -7.51
N SER A 207 -15.68 -23.42 -7.46
CA SER A 207 -15.12 -24.00 -6.23
C SER A 207 -13.66 -24.36 -6.40
N ALA A 208 -12.90 -24.25 -5.32
CA ALA A 208 -11.59 -24.86 -5.21
C ALA A 208 -11.70 -26.39 -5.22
N ASN A 209 -10.57 -27.09 -5.36
CA ASN A 209 -10.55 -28.55 -5.31
C ASN A 209 -10.87 -29.07 -3.89
N SER A 210 -10.89 -30.39 -3.73
CA SER A 210 -11.18 -31.03 -2.43
C SER A 210 -10.19 -30.66 -1.31
N ARG A 211 -9.00 -30.16 -1.66
CA ARG A 211 -7.95 -29.69 -0.75
C ARG A 211 -7.98 -28.17 -0.57
N GLY A 212 -8.99 -27.50 -1.13
CA GLY A 212 -9.14 -26.05 -1.11
C GLY A 212 -8.13 -25.31 -1.99
N MET A 213 -7.51 -25.99 -2.94
CA MET A 213 -6.54 -25.40 -3.87
C MET A 213 -7.19 -24.92 -5.16
N CYS A 214 -6.67 -23.84 -5.74
CA CYS A 214 -7.08 -23.37 -7.06
C CYS A 214 -5.98 -22.56 -7.77
N ASN A 215 -6.16 -22.33 -9.07
CA ASN A 215 -5.29 -21.51 -9.91
C ASN A 215 -5.83 -20.08 -9.96
N CYS A 216 -5.04 -19.15 -9.41
CA CYS A 216 -5.41 -17.74 -9.27
C CYS A 216 -4.48 -16.79 -10.02
N TRP A 217 -3.60 -17.33 -10.85
CA TRP A 217 -2.58 -16.56 -11.56
C TRP A 217 -2.81 -16.56 -13.07
N GLU A 218 -3.58 -17.51 -13.60
CA GLU A 218 -3.80 -17.63 -15.04
C GLU A 218 -4.90 -16.67 -15.55
N SER A 219 -6.02 -16.53 -14.84
CA SER A 219 -7.10 -15.60 -15.23
C SER A 219 -7.88 -15.01 -14.08
N ALA A 220 -7.31 -15.11 -12.88
CA ALA A 220 -7.70 -14.39 -11.69
C ALA A 220 -6.44 -13.78 -11.06
N TYR A 221 -6.60 -13.27 -9.85
CA TYR A 221 -5.51 -12.66 -9.11
C TYR A 221 -5.48 -13.21 -7.70
N ALA A 222 -4.31 -13.68 -7.27
CA ALA A 222 -4.05 -13.87 -5.85
C ALA A 222 -4.11 -12.50 -5.17
N THR A 223 -4.87 -12.43 -4.10
CA THR A 223 -5.09 -11.21 -3.35
C THR A 223 -3.87 -10.93 -2.44
N GLY A 224 -3.52 -9.65 -2.26
CA GLY A 224 -2.70 -9.13 -1.18
C GLY A 224 -1.21 -9.43 -1.24
N VAL A 225 -0.62 -9.51 -2.44
CA VAL A 225 0.81 -9.72 -2.59
C VAL A 225 1.58 -8.79 -3.59
N GLY A 226 0.95 -7.73 -4.12
CA GLY A 226 1.58 -6.69 -4.95
C GLY A 226 0.75 -6.32 -6.18
N PHE A 227 1.38 -6.13 -7.35
CA PHE A 227 0.68 -5.69 -8.56
C PHE A 227 -0.07 -6.81 -9.31
N TRP A 228 -0.86 -6.46 -10.32
CA TRP A 228 -1.67 -7.44 -11.05
C TRP A 228 -0.80 -8.38 -11.91
N PRO A 229 -1.02 -9.70 -11.87
CA PRO A 229 -0.35 -10.67 -12.71
C PRO A 229 -0.15 -10.21 -14.16
N VAL A 230 1.07 -10.33 -14.64
CA VAL A 230 1.46 -10.12 -16.03
C VAL A 230 1.47 -11.47 -16.72
N GLY A 231 0.83 -11.56 -17.88
CA GLY A 231 0.82 -12.78 -18.68
C GLY A 231 2.24 -13.20 -19.10
N GLY A 232 2.53 -14.50 -19.02
CA GLY A 232 3.80 -15.08 -19.47
C GLY A 232 4.88 -15.26 -18.39
N CYS A 233 4.61 -14.95 -17.12
CA CYS A 233 5.52 -15.27 -16.01
C CYS A 233 5.22 -16.66 -15.46
N SER A 234 6.27 -17.40 -15.10
CA SER A 234 6.16 -18.75 -14.54
C SER A 234 6.24 -18.79 -13.01
N ALA A 235 6.85 -17.78 -12.37
CA ALA A 235 6.86 -17.65 -10.91
C ALA A 235 5.49 -17.21 -10.36
N LEU A 236 5.28 -17.46 -9.07
CA LEU A 236 4.09 -17.02 -8.34
C LEU A 236 3.98 -15.49 -8.38
N GLN A 237 2.83 -15.01 -8.84
CA GLN A 237 2.51 -13.60 -8.95
C GLN A 237 1.35 -13.22 -8.04
N PRO A 238 1.33 -11.97 -7.56
CA PRO A 238 2.46 -11.07 -7.41
C PRO A 238 3.23 -11.45 -6.15
N LEU A 239 4.46 -11.94 -6.19
CA LEU A 239 5.24 -12.10 -4.95
C LEU A 239 6.56 -11.35 -5.09
N PRO A 240 7.18 -10.89 -3.99
CA PRO A 240 8.48 -10.23 -4.03
C PRO A 240 9.57 -11.09 -4.69
N GLU A 241 9.39 -12.41 -4.73
CA GLU A 241 10.27 -13.32 -5.47
C GLU A 241 10.33 -13.04 -6.99
N LEU A 242 9.33 -12.37 -7.55
CA LEU A 242 9.33 -12.00 -8.96
C LEU A 242 10.51 -11.06 -9.31
N TRP A 243 10.95 -10.23 -8.35
CA TRP A 243 12.15 -9.39 -8.50
C TRP A 243 13.42 -10.20 -8.71
N GLU A 244 13.48 -11.42 -8.19
CA GLU A 244 14.67 -12.28 -8.21
C GLU A 244 14.58 -13.37 -9.28
N GLN A 245 13.40 -13.96 -9.46
CA GLN A 245 13.20 -15.17 -10.26
C GLN A 245 12.82 -14.87 -11.72
N GLU A 246 12.18 -13.73 -12.01
CA GLU A 246 11.57 -13.44 -13.33
C GLU A 246 11.86 -11.99 -13.79
N PRO A 247 13.14 -11.63 -14.05
CA PRO A 247 13.51 -10.27 -14.44
C PRO A 247 12.81 -9.79 -15.73
N GLY A 248 12.43 -10.69 -16.63
CA GLY A 248 11.65 -10.36 -17.84
C GLY A 248 10.27 -9.79 -17.52
N CYS A 249 9.61 -10.34 -16.49
CA CYS A 249 8.30 -9.87 -16.05
C CYS A 249 8.38 -8.51 -15.37
N ILE A 250 9.36 -8.34 -14.48
CA ILE A 250 9.64 -7.04 -13.87
C ILE A 250 9.94 -5.98 -14.92
N ASN A 251 10.76 -6.29 -15.92
CA ASN A 251 11.04 -5.36 -17.01
C ASN A 251 9.76 -4.93 -17.75
N THR A 252 8.80 -5.84 -17.90
CA THR A 252 7.50 -5.53 -18.52
C THR A 252 6.68 -4.59 -17.64
N VAL A 253 6.56 -4.87 -16.35
CA VAL A 253 5.87 -4.03 -15.37
C VAL A 253 6.49 -2.63 -15.32
N MET A 254 7.80 -2.55 -15.20
CA MET A 254 8.51 -1.27 -15.14
C MET A 254 8.40 -0.50 -16.46
N THR A 255 8.46 -1.19 -17.61
CA THR A 255 8.24 -0.55 -18.91
C THR A 255 6.82 0.03 -19.02
N ASN A 256 5.81 -0.72 -18.57
CA ASN A 256 4.43 -0.24 -18.58
C ASN A 256 4.24 0.94 -17.63
N TRP A 257 4.82 0.85 -16.42
CA TRP A 257 4.82 1.93 -15.46
C TRP A 257 5.45 3.21 -16.01
N LYS A 258 6.62 3.12 -16.66
CA LYS A 258 7.29 4.30 -17.25
C LYS A 258 6.44 4.95 -18.34
N LYS A 259 5.71 4.16 -19.14
CA LYS A 259 4.75 4.69 -20.13
C LYS A 259 3.56 5.37 -19.45
N THR A 260 2.98 4.76 -18.42
CA THR A 260 1.92 5.35 -17.60
C THR A 260 2.38 6.66 -16.95
N ALA A 261 3.59 6.69 -16.38
CA ALA A 261 4.17 7.90 -15.81
C ALA A 261 4.36 9.01 -16.85
N ALA A 262 4.84 8.69 -18.05
CA ALA A 262 4.96 9.67 -19.13
C ALA A 262 3.59 10.28 -19.51
N ILE A 263 2.54 9.45 -19.58
CA ILE A 263 1.16 9.91 -19.80
C ILE A 263 0.73 10.85 -18.65
N ALA A 264 0.96 10.45 -17.39
CA ALA A 264 0.61 11.26 -16.23
C ALA A 264 1.34 12.62 -16.25
N VAL A 265 2.64 12.64 -16.53
CA VAL A 265 3.42 13.89 -16.62
C VAL A 265 2.90 14.79 -17.74
N ASN A 266 2.58 14.23 -18.91
CA ASN A 266 1.97 14.98 -20.01
C ASN A 266 0.60 15.58 -19.64
N LYS A 267 -0.15 14.91 -18.76
CA LYS A 267 -1.43 15.37 -18.19
C LYS A 267 -1.25 16.28 -16.98
N GLY A 268 -0.02 16.66 -16.64
CA GLY A 268 0.30 17.64 -15.59
C GLY A 268 0.42 17.07 -14.18
N TYR A 269 0.42 15.75 -14.00
CA TYR A 269 0.64 15.14 -12.69
C TYR A 269 2.09 15.41 -12.23
N LYS A 270 2.23 15.86 -10.98
CA LYS A 270 3.52 16.21 -10.36
C LYS A 270 4.07 15.07 -9.51
N TYR A 271 3.17 14.26 -8.98
CA TYR A 271 3.49 13.20 -8.03
C TYR A 271 2.95 11.86 -8.52
N LEU A 272 3.71 10.82 -8.20
CA LEU A 272 3.31 9.43 -8.36
C LEU A 272 3.47 8.71 -7.02
N SER A 273 2.64 7.71 -6.75
CA SER A 273 2.90 6.75 -5.68
C SER A 273 3.46 5.44 -6.24
N THR A 274 4.07 4.63 -5.35
CA THR A 274 4.31 3.22 -5.62
C THR A 274 2.98 2.51 -5.92
N PRO A 275 3.01 1.27 -6.44
CA PRO A 275 1.87 0.37 -6.29
C PRO A 275 1.33 0.39 -4.87
N LEU A 276 0.02 0.21 -4.75
CA LEU A 276 -0.64 0.11 -3.45
C LEU A 276 -0.20 -1.18 -2.78
N LEU A 277 0.15 -1.09 -1.50
CA LEU A 277 0.69 -2.22 -0.76
C LEU A 277 -0.24 -2.65 0.36
N ALA A 278 -0.63 -3.93 0.37
CA ALA A 278 -1.44 -4.50 1.44
C ALA A 278 -0.63 -5.26 2.50
N VAL A 279 0.63 -5.65 2.21
CA VAL A 279 1.42 -6.53 3.10
C VAL A 279 2.87 -6.07 3.33
N TYR A 280 3.71 -6.00 2.29
CA TYR A 280 5.17 -5.87 2.44
C TYR A 280 5.71 -4.52 1.94
N VAL A 281 6.14 -3.64 2.85
CA VAL A 281 6.76 -2.34 2.50
C VAL A 281 8.10 -2.49 1.76
N SER A 282 8.83 -3.60 1.99
CA SER A 282 10.06 -3.91 1.25
C SER A 282 9.85 -4.00 -0.27
N TYR A 283 8.63 -4.32 -0.71
CA TYR A 283 8.29 -4.27 -2.13
C TYR A 283 8.32 -2.82 -2.67
N ALA A 284 7.79 -1.84 -1.94
CA ALA A 284 7.86 -0.43 -2.33
C ALA A 284 9.31 0.02 -2.48
N GLU A 285 10.17 -0.41 -1.57
CA GLU A 285 11.60 -0.09 -1.64
C GLU A 285 12.23 -0.58 -2.95
N LYS A 286 12.02 -1.85 -3.31
CA LYS A 286 12.52 -2.40 -4.57
C LYS A 286 11.91 -1.68 -5.77
N PHE A 287 10.61 -1.42 -5.75
CA PHE A 287 9.96 -0.67 -6.81
C PHE A 287 10.57 0.73 -6.98
N ILE A 288 10.84 1.45 -5.88
CA ILE A 288 11.53 2.75 -5.90
C ILE A 288 12.93 2.60 -6.48
N GLU A 289 13.70 1.60 -6.07
CA GLU A 289 15.06 1.35 -6.59
C GLU A 289 15.06 1.21 -8.11
N TYR A 290 14.14 0.42 -8.67
CA TYR A 290 14.01 0.26 -10.13
C TYR A 290 13.40 1.49 -10.82
N ALA A 291 12.37 2.10 -10.24
CA ALA A 291 11.67 3.24 -10.83
C ALA A 291 12.53 4.51 -10.85
N CYS A 292 13.39 4.68 -9.86
CA CYS A 292 14.19 5.89 -9.67
C CYS A 292 15.66 5.69 -10.07
N ASP A 293 16.04 4.48 -10.51
CA ASP A 293 17.41 4.08 -10.82
C ASP A 293 18.34 4.32 -9.62
N CYS A 294 17.99 3.76 -8.47
CA CYS A 294 18.74 3.90 -7.23
C CYS A 294 19.76 2.77 -7.03
N HIS A 295 21.01 3.14 -6.80
CA HIS A 295 22.11 2.25 -6.45
C HIS A 295 22.80 2.79 -5.20
N ASP A 296 22.89 1.98 -4.14
CA ASP A 296 23.52 2.35 -2.86
C ASP A 296 22.99 3.67 -2.26
N GLY A 297 21.68 3.93 -2.39
CA GLY A 297 21.04 5.15 -1.87
C GLY A 297 21.16 6.38 -2.78
N VAL A 298 21.80 6.25 -3.95
CA VAL A 298 21.93 7.33 -4.94
C VAL A 298 21.04 7.02 -6.13
N CYS A 299 20.10 7.91 -6.45
CA CYS A 299 19.12 7.72 -7.52
C CYS A 299 19.42 8.58 -8.73
N GLY A 300 19.25 8.02 -9.93
CA GLY A 300 19.36 8.75 -11.19
C GLY A 300 18.26 9.79 -11.40
N CYS A 301 17.10 9.60 -10.75
CA CYS A 301 15.98 10.53 -10.79
C CYS A 301 15.12 10.43 -9.52
N THR A 302 14.41 11.51 -9.16
CA THR A 302 13.66 11.63 -7.90
C THR A 302 12.27 12.26 -8.07
N ASP A 303 11.70 12.23 -9.27
CA ASP A 303 10.39 12.82 -9.55
C ASP A 303 9.60 12.09 -10.65
N ALA A 304 8.36 12.52 -10.87
CA ALA A 304 7.44 11.89 -11.81
C ALA A 304 7.93 11.89 -13.27
N SER A 305 8.81 12.81 -13.68
CA SER A 305 9.26 12.95 -15.09
C SER A 305 9.96 11.71 -15.64
N CYS A 306 10.58 10.93 -14.77
CA CYS A 306 11.18 9.65 -15.10
C CYS A 306 10.34 8.47 -14.57
N GLY A 307 9.16 8.69 -14.01
CA GLY A 307 8.36 7.66 -13.34
C GLY A 307 8.84 7.27 -11.95
N CYS A 308 9.65 8.10 -11.29
CA CYS A 308 10.04 7.86 -9.90
C CYS A 308 8.90 8.30 -8.96
N PRO A 309 8.32 7.38 -8.14
CA PRO A 309 7.32 7.75 -7.16
C PRO A 309 7.94 8.48 -5.98
N VAL A 310 7.22 9.46 -5.45
CA VAL A 310 7.61 10.21 -4.25
C VAL A 310 6.70 9.90 -3.06
N TYR A 311 5.67 9.08 -3.26
CA TYR A 311 4.77 8.59 -2.22
C TYR A 311 4.75 7.06 -2.18
N VAL A 312 4.54 6.49 -1.00
CA VAL A 312 4.26 5.06 -0.85
C VAL A 312 2.75 4.88 -0.69
N GLY A 313 2.12 4.13 -1.60
CA GLY A 313 0.71 3.76 -1.53
C GLY A 313 0.49 2.61 -0.57
N LEU A 314 -0.55 2.65 0.26
CA LEU A 314 -0.81 1.64 1.29
C LEU A 314 -2.31 1.36 1.44
N HIS A 315 -2.63 0.07 1.49
CA HIS A 315 -3.90 -0.46 1.99
C HIS A 315 -3.70 -1.11 3.34
N PHE A 316 -4.72 -1.05 4.20
CA PHE A 316 -4.68 -1.70 5.51
C PHE A 316 -6.02 -2.22 5.96
N TYR A 317 -6.07 -3.52 6.26
CA TYR A 317 -7.21 -4.16 6.86
C TYR A 317 -6.85 -4.84 8.18
N ALA A 318 -7.63 -4.56 9.22
CA ALA A 318 -7.63 -5.35 10.45
C ALA A 318 -8.53 -6.58 10.30
N PHE A 319 -8.44 -7.52 11.25
CA PHE A 319 -9.20 -8.77 11.21
C PHE A 319 -10.15 -8.90 12.42
N ASP A 320 -11.36 -9.39 12.16
CA ASP A 320 -12.29 -9.99 13.14
C ASP A 320 -12.73 -9.14 14.34
N CYS A 321 -12.78 -7.80 14.23
CA CYS A 321 -13.13 -6.94 15.36
C CYS A 321 -12.26 -7.18 16.62
N ARG A 322 -11.03 -7.69 16.42
CA ARG A 322 -10.03 -8.00 17.45
C ARG A 322 -8.67 -7.37 17.12
N PRO A 323 -8.58 -6.04 16.93
CA PRO A 323 -7.37 -5.40 16.44
C PRO A 323 -6.17 -5.45 17.42
N VAL A 324 -6.39 -5.77 18.70
CA VAL A 324 -5.33 -6.02 19.68
C VAL A 324 -4.88 -7.48 19.59
N SER A 325 -5.80 -8.44 19.68
CA SER A 325 -5.43 -9.87 19.63
C SER A 325 -4.83 -10.30 18.29
N THR A 326 -5.24 -9.66 17.20
CA THR A 326 -4.69 -9.88 15.84
C THR A 326 -3.47 -9.01 15.54
N SER A 327 -2.99 -8.22 16.52
CA SER A 327 -1.86 -7.29 16.37
C SER A 327 -2.05 -6.23 15.28
N ALA A 328 -3.28 -5.95 14.83
CA ALA A 328 -3.56 -5.02 13.73
C ALA A 328 -2.96 -3.62 13.99
N TYR A 329 -3.13 -3.07 15.19
CA TYR A 329 -2.56 -1.76 15.52
C TYR A 329 -1.02 -1.75 15.47
N TYR A 330 -0.39 -2.80 15.96
CA TYR A 330 1.07 -2.95 15.93
C TYR A 330 1.56 -3.09 14.49
N ASN A 331 0.91 -3.94 13.69
CA ASN A 331 1.27 -4.18 12.29
C ASN A 331 1.13 -2.91 11.45
N PHE A 332 0.06 -2.14 11.63
CA PHE A 332 -0.09 -0.86 10.95
C PHE A 332 1.00 0.13 11.37
N GLN A 333 1.28 0.24 12.68
CA GLN A 333 2.33 1.11 13.18
C GLN A 333 3.70 0.74 12.60
N ALA A 334 4.04 -0.54 12.57
CA ALA A 334 5.27 -1.06 12.00
C ALA A 334 5.40 -0.70 10.51
N ARG A 335 4.35 -0.89 9.72
CA ARG A 335 4.36 -0.52 8.28
C ARG A 335 4.61 0.98 8.07
N VAL A 336 3.96 1.84 8.85
CA VAL A 336 4.18 3.28 8.74
C VAL A 336 5.60 3.65 9.23
N GLN A 337 6.16 2.94 10.21
CA GLN A 337 7.55 3.10 10.64
C GLN A 337 8.55 2.64 9.57
N ASP A 338 8.26 1.58 8.83
CA ASP A 338 9.10 1.14 7.70
C ASP A 338 9.11 2.20 6.59
N ILE A 339 7.97 2.84 6.33
CA ILE A 339 7.92 3.99 5.40
C ILE A 339 8.72 5.17 5.94
N ALA A 340 8.72 5.41 7.26
CA ALA A 340 9.57 6.42 7.87
C ALA A 340 11.06 6.17 7.59
N GLN A 341 11.49 4.91 7.70
CA GLN A 341 12.86 4.50 7.37
C GLN A 341 13.16 4.71 5.87
N LEU A 342 12.19 4.45 4.98
CA LEU A 342 12.34 4.76 3.55
C LEU A 342 12.49 6.26 3.29
N MET A 343 11.74 7.12 4.00
CA MET A 343 11.90 8.58 3.91
C MET A 343 13.27 9.07 4.42
N GLU A 344 13.90 8.33 5.33
CA GLU A 344 15.26 8.62 5.82
C GLU A 344 16.32 8.13 4.83
N LYS A 345 16.14 6.93 4.25
CA LYS A 345 17.02 6.37 3.22
C LYS A 345 16.96 7.18 1.92
N TYR A 346 15.76 7.60 1.53
CA TYR A 346 15.48 8.31 0.28
C TYR A 346 14.75 9.63 0.60
N PRO A 347 15.47 10.75 0.85
CA PRO A 347 14.86 12.00 1.30
C PRO A 347 13.85 12.65 0.34
N PHE A 348 13.82 12.24 -0.93
CA PHE A 348 12.81 12.68 -1.90
C PHE A 348 11.46 12.00 -1.71
N ILE A 349 11.40 10.88 -0.97
CA ILE A 349 10.14 10.26 -0.56
C ILE A 349 9.48 11.15 0.48
N LYS A 350 8.25 11.57 0.17
CA LYS A 350 7.48 12.57 0.91
C LYS A 350 6.57 11.94 1.96
N GLY A 351 6.22 10.65 1.85
CA GLY A 351 5.46 9.93 2.86
C GLY A 351 4.51 8.87 2.32
N ALA A 352 3.55 8.47 3.16
CA ALA A 352 2.53 7.47 2.86
C ALA A 352 1.21 8.11 2.43
N ILE A 353 0.58 7.49 1.42
CA ILE A 353 -0.81 7.72 1.03
C ILE A 353 -1.55 6.44 1.37
N VAL A 354 -2.21 6.44 2.53
CA VAL A 354 -3.01 5.31 2.98
C VAL A 354 -4.40 5.47 2.39
N ASN A 355 -4.66 4.92 1.21
CA ASN A 355 -5.92 5.19 0.50
C ASN A 355 -7.03 4.21 0.87
N GLU A 356 -6.74 3.00 1.34
CA GLU A 356 -7.78 2.07 1.79
C GLU A 356 -7.54 1.60 3.22
N VAL A 357 -8.51 1.84 4.11
CA VAL A 357 -8.46 1.31 5.47
C VAL A 357 -9.81 0.76 5.90
N GLY A 358 -9.80 -0.45 6.45
CA GLY A 358 -11.01 -1.10 6.93
C GLY A 358 -10.78 -2.28 7.84
N MET A 359 -11.80 -3.12 7.97
CA MET A 359 -11.76 -4.33 8.75
C MET A 359 -12.44 -5.49 8.02
N LEU A 360 -11.72 -6.60 7.92
CA LEU A 360 -12.16 -7.82 7.27
C LEU A 360 -12.91 -8.72 8.24
N ASN A 361 -14.01 -9.29 7.75
CA ASN A 361 -14.88 -10.20 8.49
C ASN A 361 -14.32 -11.64 8.44
N CYS A 362 -13.14 -11.85 9.00
CA CYS A 362 -12.50 -13.17 9.05
C CYS A 362 -11.46 -13.20 10.16
N ALA A 363 -11.07 -14.38 10.62
CA ALA A 363 -10.07 -14.58 11.68
C ALA A 363 -8.67 -14.00 11.35
N GLY A 364 -8.42 -13.70 10.08
CA GLY A 364 -7.11 -13.34 9.54
C GLY A 364 -6.33 -14.58 9.05
N PRO A 365 -5.34 -14.38 8.17
CA PRO A 365 -4.53 -15.48 7.67
C PRO A 365 -3.63 -16.05 8.78
N THR A 366 -3.47 -17.37 8.79
CA THR A 366 -2.48 -18.11 9.60
C THR A 366 -1.57 -18.91 8.67
N GLU A 367 -0.52 -19.55 9.20
CA GLU A 367 0.33 -20.44 8.37
C GLU A 367 -0.48 -21.61 7.78
N ASP A 368 -1.44 -22.15 8.55
CA ASP A 368 -2.26 -23.30 8.13
C ASP A 368 -3.46 -22.89 7.26
N ASP A 369 -4.02 -21.70 7.52
CA ASP A 369 -5.13 -21.09 6.79
C ASP A 369 -4.71 -19.71 6.26
N PRO A 370 -3.96 -19.63 5.14
CA PRO A 370 -3.34 -18.38 4.69
C PRO A 370 -4.33 -17.39 4.07
N ILE A 371 -5.64 -17.65 4.15
CA ILE A 371 -6.68 -16.90 3.46
C ILE A 371 -7.74 -16.43 4.43
N CYS A 372 -8.13 -15.16 4.27
CA CYS A 372 -9.29 -14.58 4.92
C CYS A 372 -10.59 -15.21 4.38
N VAL A 373 -11.17 -16.14 5.14
CA VAL A 373 -12.49 -16.72 4.85
C VAL A 373 -13.57 -15.89 5.55
N PRO A 374 -14.58 -15.34 4.83
CA PRO A 374 -15.65 -14.56 5.45
C PRO A 374 -16.39 -15.31 6.58
N ASP A 375 -16.77 -14.61 7.64
CA ASP A 375 -17.45 -15.12 8.85
C ASP A 375 -16.69 -16.23 9.61
N SER A 376 -15.38 -16.38 9.37
CA SER A 376 -14.53 -17.39 10.06
C SER A 376 -14.04 -16.94 11.45
N GLY A 377 -14.24 -15.67 11.77
CA GLY A 377 -13.77 -15.05 13.00
C GLY A 377 -14.57 -15.40 14.25
N GLN A 378 -14.10 -14.91 15.40
CA GLN A 378 -14.76 -14.96 16.70
C GLN A 378 -15.97 -14.02 16.77
N PHE A 379 -15.98 -12.94 15.99
CA PHE A 379 -17.07 -11.98 15.92
C PHE A 379 -17.61 -11.89 14.49
N PRO A 380 -18.15 -12.97 13.92
CA PRO A 380 -18.57 -12.99 12.53
C PRO A 380 -19.70 -11.97 12.29
N ALA A 381 -19.61 -11.21 11.21
CA ALA A 381 -20.55 -10.12 10.92
C ALA A 381 -22.01 -10.61 10.87
N LYS A 382 -22.26 -11.84 10.42
CA LYS A 382 -23.61 -12.43 10.36
C LYS A 382 -24.33 -12.49 11.72
N ASP A 383 -23.60 -12.42 12.83
CA ASP A 383 -24.17 -12.47 14.18
C ASP A 383 -24.55 -11.07 14.70
N ASP A 384 -24.13 -9.99 14.02
CA ASP A 384 -24.53 -8.61 14.30
C ASP A 384 -25.70 -8.18 13.39
N PRO A 385 -26.78 -7.56 13.92
CA PRO A 385 -27.95 -7.14 13.13
C PRO A 385 -27.65 -6.18 11.98
N HIS A 386 -26.55 -5.42 12.06
CA HIS A 386 -26.13 -4.46 11.05
C HIS A 386 -24.88 -4.91 10.28
N PHE A 387 -24.45 -6.15 10.51
CA PHE A 387 -23.22 -6.73 10.00
C PHE A 387 -21.97 -5.89 10.32
N SER A 388 -22.01 -5.13 11.42
CA SER A 388 -20.90 -4.27 11.86
C SER A 388 -20.02 -4.99 12.87
N CYS A 389 -18.97 -4.31 13.32
CA CYS A 389 -18.19 -4.79 14.46
C CYS A 389 -18.97 -4.60 15.76
N PRO A 390 -19.27 -5.68 16.51
CA PRO A 390 -19.95 -5.57 17.78
C PRO A 390 -19.05 -4.88 18.82
N GLN A 391 -19.68 -4.32 19.85
CA GLN A 391 -18.95 -3.84 21.02
C GLN A 391 -18.33 -5.02 21.77
N ASN A 392 -17.04 -4.91 22.10
CA ASN A 392 -16.31 -5.92 22.87
C ASN A 392 -15.20 -5.26 23.71
N GLU A 393 -14.39 -6.07 24.41
CA GLU A 393 -13.32 -5.56 25.29
C GLU A 393 -12.24 -4.75 24.55
N GLU A 394 -11.92 -5.09 23.30
CA GLU A 394 -10.95 -4.39 22.47
C GLU A 394 -11.57 -3.19 21.73
N LEU A 395 -12.88 -3.25 21.48
CA LEU A 395 -13.68 -2.29 20.74
C LEU A 395 -14.89 -1.85 21.58
N PRO A 396 -14.70 -1.06 22.66
CA PRO A 396 -15.80 -0.69 23.56
C PRO A 396 -16.90 0.16 22.90
N ASN A 397 -16.61 0.82 21.77
CA ASN A 397 -17.56 1.55 20.95
C ASN A 397 -17.67 0.93 19.53
N GLY A 398 -17.47 -0.39 19.43
CA GLY A 398 -17.45 -1.11 18.15
C GLY A 398 -16.43 -0.53 17.17
N LEU A 399 -16.82 -0.41 15.90
CA LEU A 399 -15.95 0.09 14.83
C LEU A 399 -15.38 1.50 15.11
N ALA A 400 -16.10 2.36 15.84
CA ALA A 400 -15.64 3.71 16.18
C ALA A 400 -14.37 3.71 17.05
N SER A 401 -14.19 2.69 17.91
CA SER A 401 -12.95 2.49 18.68
C SER A 401 -11.76 2.22 17.75
N PHE A 402 -11.96 1.38 16.73
CA PHE A 402 -10.93 1.07 15.75
C PHE A 402 -10.54 2.30 14.92
N VAL A 403 -11.54 2.98 14.33
CA VAL A 403 -11.35 4.22 13.55
C VAL A 403 -10.54 5.25 14.33
N THR A 404 -10.89 5.48 15.59
CA THR A 404 -10.19 6.45 16.44
C THR A 404 -8.73 6.06 16.61
N ARG A 405 -8.48 4.81 17.02
CA ARG A 405 -7.14 4.37 17.41
C ARG A 405 -6.20 4.24 16.21
N ILE A 406 -6.67 3.70 15.09
CA ILE A 406 -5.84 3.50 13.89
C ILE A 406 -5.40 4.84 13.29
N LEU A 407 -6.31 5.82 13.26
CA LEU A 407 -6.00 7.15 12.75
C LEU A 407 -5.09 7.93 13.70
N GLU A 408 -5.25 7.79 15.03
CA GLU A 408 -4.29 8.34 16.00
C GLU A 408 -2.88 7.76 15.82
N ILE A 409 -2.75 6.45 15.53
CA ILE A 409 -1.46 5.83 15.20
C ILE A 409 -0.89 6.47 13.93
N ALA A 410 -1.68 6.57 12.85
CA ALA A 410 -1.27 7.17 11.59
C ALA A 410 -0.67 8.58 11.75
N LEU A 411 -1.28 9.38 12.62
CA LEU A 411 -0.85 10.76 12.90
C LEU A 411 0.33 10.87 13.86
N SER A 412 0.64 9.82 14.61
CA SER A 412 1.70 9.84 15.63
C SER A 412 3.09 9.52 15.09
N VAL A 413 3.19 8.81 13.95
CA VAL A 413 4.47 8.36 13.41
C VAL A 413 5.16 9.49 12.65
N LYS A 414 6.39 9.78 13.06
CA LYS A 414 7.28 10.76 12.45
C LYS A 414 8.62 10.12 12.14
N THR A 415 9.31 10.64 11.13
CA THR A 415 10.74 10.37 10.92
C THR A 415 11.59 10.92 12.08
N SER A 416 12.85 10.51 12.18
CA SER A 416 13.79 11.02 13.19
C SER A 416 14.00 12.55 13.13
N ASP A 417 13.84 13.16 11.96
CA ASP A 417 13.88 14.62 11.75
C ASP A 417 12.51 15.31 11.95
N GLY A 418 11.48 14.56 12.36
CA GLY A 418 10.17 15.09 12.77
C GLY A 418 9.16 15.28 11.64
N ARG A 419 9.46 14.86 10.41
CA ARG A 419 8.49 14.93 9.30
C ARG A 419 7.34 13.93 9.54
N PRO A 420 6.07 14.35 9.36
CA PRO A 420 4.95 13.42 9.46
C PRO A 420 4.97 12.47 8.27
N VAL A 421 4.81 11.17 8.56
CA VAL A 421 4.91 10.11 7.54
C VAL A 421 3.62 9.99 6.75
N VAL A 422 2.45 9.94 7.40
CA VAL A 422 1.16 9.79 6.72
C VAL A 422 0.70 11.15 6.19
N LYS A 423 0.51 11.25 4.87
CA LYS A 423 0.04 12.47 4.18
C LYS A 423 -1.41 12.37 3.74
N SER A 424 -1.94 11.14 3.65
CA SER A 424 -3.36 10.87 3.42
C SER A 424 -3.81 9.61 4.14
N PHE A 425 -5.07 9.60 4.58
CA PHE A 425 -5.73 8.43 5.15
C PHE A 425 -7.17 8.40 4.67
N ALA A 426 -7.55 7.47 3.81
CA ALA A 426 -8.93 7.29 3.37
C ALA A 426 -9.57 6.04 3.95
N TRP A 427 -10.83 6.21 4.36
CA TRP A 427 -11.64 5.15 4.93
C TRP A 427 -12.43 4.41 3.84
N PHE A 428 -12.46 3.08 3.93
CA PHE A 428 -13.25 2.22 3.04
C PHE A 428 -14.73 2.26 3.44
N ASN A 429 -15.49 3.21 2.92
CA ASN A 429 -16.87 3.50 3.31
C ASN A 429 -17.87 2.64 2.50
N GLN A 430 -17.77 1.32 2.60
CA GLN A 430 -18.63 0.35 1.90
C GLN A 430 -19.33 -0.63 2.85
N ASP A 431 -20.41 -1.25 2.37
CA ASP A 431 -21.15 -2.31 3.10
C ASP A 431 -20.69 -3.69 2.62
N ARG A 432 -19.82 -4.34 3.42
CA ARG A 432 -19.37 -5.73 3.23
C ARG A 432 -18.73 -6.06 1.88
N GLU A 433 -18.32 -5.05 1.13
CA GLU A 433 -17.60 -5.23 -0.12
C GLU A 433 -16.26 -5.92 0.14
N GLY A 434 -15.84 -6.85 -0.73
CA GLY A 434 -14.59 -7.58 -0.55
C GLY A 434 -14.53 -8.50 0.68
N GLY A 435 -15.64 -8.77 1.39
CA GLY A 435 -15.62 -9.58 2.61
C GLY A 435 -15.26 -8.79 3.88
N THR A 436 -15.44 -7.46 3.85
CA THR A 436 -15.35 -6.61 5.04
C THR A 436 -16.57 -6.76 5.95
N TYR A 437 -16.50 -6.17 7.14
CA TYR A 437 -17.71 -5.78 7.88
C TYR A 437 -18.47 -4.67 7.12
N ASN A 438 -19.65 -4.29 7.59
CA ASN A 438 -20.28 -3.02 7.20
C ASN A 438 -19.43 -1.86 7.75
N LEU A 439 -18.69 -1.19 6.87
CA LEU A 439 -17.75 -0.12 7.22
C LEU A 439 -18.32 1.27 6.97
N ARG A 440 -19.61 1.39 6.67
CA ARG A 440 -20.23 2.68 6.38
C ARG A 440 -20.11 3.62 7.59
N LEU A 441 -19.76 4.87 7.31
CA LEU A 441 -19.72 6.00 8.25
C LEU A 441 -21.08 6.69 8.39
N PHE A 442 -22.09 6.17 7.70
CA PHE A 442 -23.45 6.66 7.66
C PHE A 442 -24.43 5.51 7.86
N ASP A 443 -25.54 5.81 8.55
CA ASP A 443 -26.68 4.91 8.66
C ASP A 443 -27.49 4.88 7.36
N ASP A 444 -28.44 3.95 7.25
CA ASP A 444 -29.30 3.79 6.07
C ASP A 444 -30.15 5.04 5.76
N ASP A 445 -30.45 5.86 6.77
CA ASP A 445 -31.16 7.12 6.62
C ASP A 445 -30.26 8.29 6.18
N GLY A 446 -28.96 8.03 5.98
CA GLY A 446 -27.96 9.00 5.54
C GLY A 446 -27.36 9.86 6.64
N LYS A 447 -27.70 9.64 7.92
CA LYS A 447 -27.05 10.33 9.03
C LYS A 447 -25.67 9.76 9.31
N VAL A 448 -24.75 10.60 9.78
CA VAL A 448 -23.42 10.17 10.23
C VAL A 448 -23.58 9.30 11.49
N ASN A 449 -23.01 8.10 11.48
CA ASN A 449 -23.07 7.17 12.60
C ASN A 449 -21.89 7.35 13.57
N GLU A 450 -21.78 6.49 14.59
CA GLU A 450 -20.72 6.59 15.60
C GLU A 450 -19.30 6.47 15.01
N ALA A 451 -19.10 5.60 14.01
CA ALA A 451 -17.82 5.47 13.32
C ALA A 451 -17.51 6.73 12.50
N GLY A 452 -18.50 7.31 11.83
CA GLY A 452 -18.38 8.57 11.12
C GLY A 452 -18.03 9.76 12.02
N GLU A 453 -18.68 9.89 13.17
CA GLU A 453 -18.38 10.94 14.15
C GLU A 453 -16.98 10.76 14.76
N ALA A 454 -16.54 9.52 15.00
CA ALA A 454 -15.17 9.22 15.40
C ALA A 454 -14.14 9.65 14.34
N TYR A 455 -14.39 9.31 13.07
CA TYR A 455 -13.54 9.71 11.95
C TYR A 455 -13.44 11.25 11.85
N MET A 456 -14.57 11.94 11.82
CA MET A 456 -14.64 13.41 11.81
C MET A 456 -13.86 14.04 12.98
N LYS A 457 -14.00 13.48 14.18
CA LYS A 457 -13.36 14.01 15.40
C LYS A 457 -11.84 13.94 15.31
N VAL A 458 -11.27 12.84 14.81
CA VAL A 458 -9.82 12.70 14.70
C VAL A 458 -9.29 13.48 13.50
N CYS A 459 -9.99 13.49 12.35
CA CYS A 459 -9.60 14.29 11.18
C CYS A 459 -9.47 15.79 11.49
N LYS A 460 -10.34 16.35 12.34
CA LYS A 460 -10.23 17.75 12.80
C LYS A 460 -8.93 18.04 13.56
N LYS A 461 -8.32 17.02 14.18
CA LYS A 461 -7.07 17.14 14.93
C LYS A 461 -5.83 16.92 14.06
N TRP A 462 -5.97 16.57 12.77
CA TRP A 462 -4.84 16.27 11.90
C TRP A 462 -3.77 17.35 11.94
N LYS A 463 -4.13 18.62 11.75
CA LYS A 463 -3.18 19.74 11.80
C LYS A 463 -2.51 19.91 13.16
N GLN A 464 -3.16 19.50 14.25
CA GLN A 464 -2.62 19.60 15.62
C GLN A 464 -1.70 18.42 15.96
N LEU A 465 -1.97 17.24 15.40
CA LEU A 465 -1.22 16.01 15.66
C LEU A 465 -0.07 15.79 14.65
N ALA A 466 -0.22 16.30 13.42
CA ALA A 466 0.76 16.20 12.35
C ALA A 466 1.78 17.35 12.34
N ALA A 467 1.49 18.47 13.02
CA ALA A 467 2.50 19.47 13.40
C ALA A 467 3.45 18.86 14.44
#